data_AF-A0A550CY40-F1
#
_entry.id   AF-A0A550CY40-F1
#
_cell.length_a   1.000
_cell.length_b   1.000
_cell.length_c   1.000
_cell.angle_alpha   90.00
_cell.angle_beta   90.00
_cell.angle_gamma   90.00
#
_symmetry.space_group_name_H-M   'P 1'
#
loop_
_entity.id
_entity.type
_entity.pdbx_description
1 polymer ?
#
loop_
_entity_poly.entity_id
_entity_poly.type
_entity_poly.pdbx_seq_one_letter_code
_entity_poly.pdbx_strand_id
1 'polypeptide(L)'
;MARFSFFALLALAAFGAAAPVARRASDDDSCSSSSSTKSSKGSSASSSAAAQSTAQSAASTGSFTLLDYADFQISDGVAGDAEAEANAVFVDPFANVDLATIDDQTVDDIQTMREAAEDAETDQFNPEIESASGDDADALQVGKIKNKVLKLTGETMVLKIKIAQAEAAGDDTSDLESKLAEEQKKLDTNIATDQKSAGATSQSVV
;
A
#
# COMPACT_ATOMS: atom_id res chain seq x y z
N MET A 1 29.34 30.61 -17.35
CA MET A 1 28.51 31.25 -18.40
C MET A 1 27.08 30.79 -18.20
N ALA A 2 26.25 31.61 -17.56
CA ALA A 2 24.86 31.29 -17.28
C ALA A 2 23.99 31.70 -18.48
N ARG A 3 23.26 30.76 -19.07
CA ARG A 3 22.29 31.04 -20.13
C ARG A 3 20.90 31.11 -19.52
N PHE A 4 20.36 32.33 -19.56
CA PHE A 4 18.94 32.64 -19.42
C PHE A 4 18.15 31.90 -20.52
N SER A 5 17.00 31.35 -20.17
CA SER A 5 15.94 31.06 -21.13
C SER A 5 14.62 31.54 -20.56
N PHE A 6 14.17 32.66 -21.11
CA PHE A 6 12.80 33.15 -21.05
C PHE A 6 11.93 32.24 -21.92
N PHE A 7 10.80 31.77 -21.40
CA PHE A 7 9.62 31.51 -22.21
C PHE A 7 8.41 32.15 -21.53
N ALA A 8 7.75 33.01 -22.29
CA ALA A 8 6.56 33.74 -21.90
C ALA A 8 5.33 33.05 -22.52
N LEU A 9 4.27 33.00 -21.69
CA LEU A 9 2.88 33.31 -22.00
C LEU A 9 2.14 32.47 -23.07
N LEU A 10 1.11 31.73 -22.63
CA LEU A 10 -0.24 31.95 -23.15
C LEU A 10 -1.30 31.41 -22.17
N ALA A 11 -2.22 32.29 -21.78
CA ALA A 11 -3.42 31.98 -21.01
C ALA A 11 -4.54 31.49 -21.94
N LEU A 12 -5.35 30.53 -21.47
CA LEU A 12 -6.75 30.46 -21.89
C LEU A 12 -7.64 29.94 -20.76
N ALA A 13 -8.74 30.65 -20.57
CA ALA A 13 -9.68 30.59 -19.47
C ALA A 13 -10.69 29.44 -19.59
N ALA A 14 -11.14 28.93 -18.44
CA ALA A 14 -12.49 28.40 -18.27
C ALA A 14 -12.92 28.50 -16.80
N PHE A 15 -13.71 29.50 -16.47
CA PHE A 15 -14.53 29.50 -15.24
C PHE A 15 -15.87 30.15 -15.57
N GLY A 16 -16.91 29.33 -15.67
CA GLY A 16 -18.30 29.74 -15.77
C GLY A 16 -19.09 29.00 -14.70
N ALA A 17 -19.56 29.74 -13.71
CA ALA A 17 -20.43 29.27 -12.64
C ALA A 17 -21.87 29.75 -12.89
N ALA A 18 -22.86 28.87 -12.65
CA ALA A 18 -24.30 29.11 -12.37
C ALA A 18 -25.07 27.83 -12.76
N ALA A 19 -26.10 27.30 -12.09
CA ALA A 19 -26.89 27.65 -10.93
C ALA A 19 -27.76 26.40 -10.56
N PRO A 20 -28.41 26.34 -9.39
CA PRO A 20 -29.16 25.17 -8.92
C PRO A 20 -30.59 25.10 -9.47
N VAL A 21 -31.07 23.91 -9.80
CA VAL A 21 -32.50 23.63 -10.05
C VAL A 21 -33.09 22.87 -8.88
N ALA A 22 -34.08 23.49 -8.26
CA ALA A 22 -34.91 22.92 -7.21
C ALA A 22 -36.08 22.11 -7.78
N ARG A 23 -36.40 21.03 -7.06
CA ARG A 23 -37.71 20.42 -6.77
C ARG A 23 -38.72 20.22 -7.90
N ARG A 24 -39.17 18.96 -8.02
CA ARG A 24 -40.60 18.66 -8.11
C ARG A 24 -40.95 17.39 -7.33
N ALA A 25 -41.90 17.54 -6.43
CA ALA A 25 -42.52 16.50 -5.62
C ALA A 25 -43.40 15.57 -6.46
N SER A 26 -43.56 14.33 -6.02
CA SER A 26 -44.77 13.53 -6.24
C SER A 26 -44.91 12.60 -5.03
N ASP A 27 -45.97 12.90 -4.28
CA ASP A 27 -46.57 12.13 -3.21
C ASP A 27 -47.09 10.76 -3.69
N ASP A 28 -47.02 9.74 -2.83
CA ASP A 28 -48.00 8.65 -2.63
C ASP A 28 -47.46 7.78 -1.48
N ASP A 29 -47.88 8.02 -0.24
CA ASP A 29 -48.99 7.34 0.45
C ASP A 29 -48.77 5.82 0.62
N SER A 30 -48.40 5.40 1.84
CA SER A 30 -49.15 4.35 2.52
C SER A 30 -48.71 4.24 3.99
N CYS A 31 -49.74 4.22 4.82
CA CYS A 31 -49.78 4.09 6.26
C CYS A 31 -49.40 2.70 6.80
N SER A 32 -48.74 2.67 7.97
CA SER A 32 -49.16 1.82 9.08
C SER A 32 -48.51 2.22 10.41
N SER A 33 -49.40 2.54 11.36
CA SER A 33 -49.25 2.54 12.81
C SER A 33 -48.58 1.26 13.35
N SER A 34 -47.97 1.16 14.53
CA SER A 34 -48.35 1.70 15.85
C SER A 34 -47.23 1.46 16.87
N SER A 35 -47.17 2.36 17.85
CA SER A 35 -46.43 2.37 19.12
C SER A 35 -46.49 1.09 19.98
N SER A 36 -45.46 0.82 20.79
CA SER A 36 -45.50 1.09 22.25
C SER A 36 -44.29 0.55 23.03
N THR A 37 -44.03 1.28 24.11
CA THR A 37 -43.02 1.22 25.17
C THR A 37 -43.07 -0.01 26.08
N LYS A 38 -41.94 -0.48 26.63
CA LYS A 38 -41.65 -0.46 28.10
C LYS A 38 -40.33 -1.15 28.48
N SER A 39 -39.64 -0.50 29.41
CA SER A 39 -38.48 -0.98 30.19
C SER A 39 -38.85 -2.04 31.25
N SER A 40 -37.89 -2.88 31.63
CA SER A 40 -37.76 -3.39 33.01
C SER A 40 -36.33 -3.85 33.34
N LYS A 41 -35.91 -3.50 34.56
CA LYS A 41 -34.61 -3.69 35.24
C LYS A 41 -34.41 -5.10 35.84
N GLY A 42 -33.13 -5.44 36.08
CA GLY A 42 -32.61 -6.15 37.27
C GLY A 42 -32.54 -7.69 37.17
N SER A 43 -31.60 -8.43 37.76
CA SER A 43 -30.36 -8.18 38.51
C SER A 43 -29.77 -9.57 38.88
N SER A 44 -28.43 -9.69 38.94
CA SER A 44 -27.64 -10.59 39.83
C SER A 44 -27.74 -12.12 39.63
N ALA A 45 -26.75 -13.01 39.84
CA ALA A 45 -25.40 -12.94 40.40
C ALA A 45 -24.56 -14.17 39.98
N SER A 46 -23.24 -13.93 39.84
CA SER A 46 -22.06 -14.70 40.26
C SER A 46 -22.04 -16.24 40.36
N SER A 47 -21.10 -16.87 39.64
CA SER A 47 -19.97 -17.69 40.19
C SER A 47 -19.09 -18.17 39.02
N SER A 48 -17.84 -17.70 38.90
CA SER A 48 -16.61 -18.32 39.40
C SER A 48 -16.06 -19.48 38.55
N ALA A 49 -14.82 -19.27 38.10
CA ALA A 49 -13.80 -20.25 37.70
C ALA A 49 -13.85 -20.82 36.27
N ALA A 50 -13.01 -20.25 35.40
CA ALA A 50 -11.85 -20.96 34.86
C ALA A 50 -10.90 -19.94 34.23
N ALA A 51 -9.71 -19.80 34.82
CA ALA A 51 -8.58 -19.18 34.14
C ALA A 51 -8.24 -20.06 32.93
N GLN A 52 -8.83 -19.73 31.78
CA GLN A 52 -8.31 -20.19 30.51
C GLN A 52 -7.12 -19.31 30.23
N SER A 53 -5.95 -19.84 30.55
CA SER A 53 -4.74 -19.61 29.77
C SER A 53 -5.11 -19.78 28.30
N THR A 54 -5.53 -18.70 27.65
CA THR A 54 -5.35 -18.55 26.22
C THR A 54 -3.84 -18.54 26.06
N ALA A 55 -3.27 -19.74 25.94
CA ALA A 55 -2.09 -19.92 25.14
C ALA A 55 -2.40 -19.15 23.86
N GLN A 56 -1.78 -17.98 23.76
CA GLN A 56 -1.64 -17.23 22.54
C GLN A 56 -1.24 -18.30 21.54
N SER A 57 -2.20 -18.68 20.69
CA SER A 57 -1.89 -19.52 19.54
C SER A 57 -0.92 -18.65 18.79
N ALA A 58 0.39 -18.90 18.97
CA ALA A 58 1.40 -18.41 18.07
C ALA A 58 0.86 -18.81 16.71
N ALA A 59 0.33 -17.83 15.98
CA ALA A 59 -0.18 -18.05 14.64
C ALA A 59 0.98 -18.73 13.93
N SER A 60 0.73 -19.95 13.46
CA SER A 60 1.74 -20.68 12.69
C SER A 60 2.21 -19.75 11.60
N THR A 61 3.51 -19.46 11.59
CA THR A 61 4.22 -18.73 10.54
C THR A 61 3.77 -19.24 9.19
N GLY A 62 2.82 -18.53 8.58
CA GLY A 62 2.28 -18.86 7.28
C GLY A 62 3.32 -18.47 6.24
N SER A 63 4.32 -19.34 6.06
CA SER A 63 5.24 -19.46 4.93
C SER A 63 5.35 -18.23 4.01
N PHE A 64 5.96 -17.14 4.50
CA PHE A 64 6.58 -16.23 3.56
C PHE A 64 7.66 -17.02 2.82
N THR A 65 7.66 -16.94 1.49
CA THR A 65 8.57 -17.73 0.66
C THR A 65 9.50 -16.75 -0.03
N LEU A 66 10.80 -16.90 0.18
CA LEU A 66 11.80 -16.22 -0.63
C LEU A 66 11.64 -16.63 -2.10
N LEU A 67 11.47 -15.65 -2.98
CA LEU A 67 11.34 -15.83 -4.42
C LEU A 67 12.45 -15.07 -5.14
N ASP A 68 12.85 -15.59 -6.31
CA ASP A 68 13.71 -14.86 -7.22
C ASP A 68 12.94 -13.68 -7.83
N TYR A 69 13.64 -12.60 -8.19
CA TYR A 69 12.99 -11.38 -8.72
C TYR A 69 12.03 -11.62 -9.87
N ALA A 70 12.40 -12.50 -10.81
CA ALA A 70 11.57 -12.86 -11.95
C ALA A 70 10.21 -13.48 -11.56
N ASP A 71 10.12 -14.09 -10.38
CA ASP A 71 8.93 -14.80 -9.92
C ASP A 71 7.97 -13.93 -9.09
N PHE A 72 8.41 -12.77 -8.57
CA PHE A 72 7.57 -11.89 -7.75
C PHE A 72 7.43 -10.45 -8.26
N GLN A 73 8.19 -10.05 -9.27
CA GLN A 73 8.09 -8.72 -9.87
C GLN A 73 6.68 -8.42 -10.40
N ILE A 74 6.31 -7.14 -10.43
CA ILE A 74 4.97 -6.65 -10.83
C ILE A 74 5.01 -5.66 -11.99
N SER A 75 6.14 -5.55 -12.67
CA SER A 75 6.43 -4.51 -13.66
C SER A 75 5.80 -4.73 -15.04
N ASP A 76 5.28 -5.91 -15.34
CA ASP A 76 4.59 -6.18 -16.60
C ASP A 76 3.11 -5.79 -16.58
N GLY A 77 2.54 -5.66 -17.78
CA GLY A 77 1.11 -5.52 -18.00
C GLY A 77 0.68 -4.07 -18.16
N VAL A 78 -0.18 -3.60 -17.26
CA VAL A 78 -0.71 -2.22 -17.28
C VAL A 78 -0.49 -1.54 -15.93
N ALA A 79 -0.28 -0.24 -15.95
CA ALA A 79 -0.25 0.58 -14.74
C ALA A 79 -1.64 0.81 -14.16
N GLY A 80 -1.66 1.19 -12.89
CA GLY A 80 -2.85 1.64 -12.15
C GLY A 80 -3.16 0.83 -10.89
N ASP A 81 -2.64 -0.40 -10.79
CA ASP A 81 -2.93 -1.34 -9.72
C ASP A 81 -1.67 -1.79 -8.94
N ALA A 82 -0.53 -1.09 -9.09
CA ALA A 82 0.74 -1.52 -8.50
C ALA A 82 0.71 -1.64 -6.96
N GLU A 83 -0.10 -0.82 -6.28
CA GLU A 83 -0.30 -0.92 -4.84
C GLU A 83 -0.91 -2.28 -4.45
N ALA A 84 -1.96 -2.70 -5.16
CA ALA A 84 -2.64 -3.96 -4.88
C ALA A 84 -1.73 -5.16 -5.17
N GLU A 85 -0.99 -5.11 -6.29
CA GLU A 85 -0.03 -6.14 -6.66
C GLU A 85 1.13 -6.24 -5.64
N ALA A 86 1.68 -5.10 -5.20
CA ALA A 86 2.74 -5.09 -4.19
C ALA A 86 2.25 -5.57 -2.81
N ASN A 87 1.01 -5.23 -2.43
CA ASN A 87 0.39 -5.71 -1.20
C ASN A 87 0.18 -7.22 -1.22
N ALA A 88 -0.20 -7.79 -2.38
CA ALA A 88 -0.33 -9.25 -2.52
C ALA A 88 1.00 -9.98 -2.25
N VAL A 89 2.14 -9.36 -2.57
CA VAL A 89 3.47 -9.92 -2.33
C VAL A 89 3.91 -9.75 -0.88
N PHE A 90 3.80 -8.55 -0.31
CA PHE A 90 4.47 -8.22 0.95
C PHE A 90 3.56 -7.96 2.15
N VAL A 91 2.25 -7.75 1.95
CA VAL A 91 1.32 -7.38 3.02
C VAL A 91 0.32 -8.50 3.30
N ASP A 92 -0.35 -8.98 2.27
CA ASP A 92 -1.40 -10.00 2.37
C ASP A 92 -0.92 -11.31 3.02
N PRO A 93 0.34 -11.79 2.84
CA PRO A 93 0.84 -12.97 3.56
C PRO A 93 0.80 -12.84 5.09
N PHE A 94 0.79 -11.62 5.61
CA PHE A 94 0.76 -11.31 7.03
C PHE A 94 -0.63 -10.88 7.53
N ALA A 95 -1.66 -11.04 6.70
CA ALA A 95 -3.03 -10.73 7.09
C ALA A 95 -3.45 -11.57 8.31
N ASN A 96 -3.80 -10.89 9.41
CA ASN A 96 -4.15 -11.51 10.70
C ASN A 96 -2.99 -12.23 11.40
N VAL A 97 -1.74 -11.91 11.04
CA VAL A 97 -0.54 -12.36 11.75
C VAL A 97 -0.08 -11.29 12.73
N ASP A 98 0.34 -11.70 13.91
CA ASP A 98 0.99 -10.80 14.88
C ASP A 98 2.42 -10.51 14.43
N LEU A 99 2.68 -9.28 13.96
CA LEU A 99 3.97 -8.89 13.40
C LEU A 99 5.12 -8.99 14.41
N ALA A 100 4.84 -8.89 15.71
CA ALA A 100 5.86 -9.06 16.74
C ALA A 100 6.36 -10.51 16.86
N THR A 101 5.64 -11.48 16.26
CA THR A 101 5.96 -12.91 16.30
C THR A 101 6.65 -13.44 15.04
N ILE A 102 6.88 -12.57 14.05
CA ILE A 102 7.59 -12.93 12.82
C ILE A 102 9.04 -13.24 13.16
N ASP A 103 9.54 -14.36 12.64
CA ASP A 103 10.92 -14.80 12.85
C ASP A 103 11.91 -14.05 11.96
N ASP A 104 13.18 -14.03 12.37
CA ASP A 104 14.25 -13.30 11.68
C ASP A 104 14.46 -13.77 10.24
N GLN A 105 14.29 -15.06 9.94
CA GLN A 105 14.45 -15.57 8.57
C GLN A 105 13.39 -14.97 7.65
N THR A 106 12.14 -14.88 8.10
CA THR A 106 11.07 -14.22 7.34
C THR A 106 11.40 -12.74 7.10
N VAL A 107 11.96 -12.03 8.09
CA VAL A 107 12.38 -10.63 7.91
C VAL A 107 13.51 -10.51 6.87
N ASP A 108 14.49 -11.41 6.93
CA ASP A 108 15.62 -11.48 5.98
C ASP A 108 15.14 -11.82 4.56
N ASP A 109 14.13 -12.69 4.42
CA ASP A 109 13.55 -13.05 3.13
C ASP A 109 12.83 -11.86 2.48
N ILE A 110 12.02 -11.11 3.25
CA ILE A 110 11.38 -9.87 2.77
C ILE A 110 12.45 -8.85 2.36
N GLN A 111 13.49 -8.71 3.19
CA GLN A 111 14.59 -7.79 2.92
C GLN A 111 15.34 -8.16 1.64
N THR A 112 15.64 -9.45 1.44
CA THR A 112 16.28 -9.97 0.23
C THR A 112 15.44 -9.70 -1.01
N MET A 113 14.13 -9.95 -0.96
CA MET A 113 13.24 -9.67 -2.10
C MET A 113 13.16 -8.18 -2.40
N ARG A 114 13.01 -7.30 -1.39
CA ARG A 114 12.96 -5.85 -1.67
C ARG A 114 14.29 -5.31 -2.18
N GLU A 115 15.43 -5.89 -1.77
CA GLU A 115 16.76 -5.53 -2.27
C GLU A 115 16.94 -6.00 -3.72
N ALA A 116 16.44 -7.18 -4.09
CA ALA A 116 16.43 -7.63 -5.49
C ALA A 116 15.60 -6.69 -6.39
N ALA A 117 14.50 -6.14 -5.89
CA ALA A 117 13.74 -5.09 -6.59
C ALA A 117 14.53 -3.78 -6.69
N GLU A 118 15.37 -3.45 -5.70
CA GLU A 118 16.28 -2.30 -5.77
C GLU A 118 17.36 -2.48 -6.84
N ASP A 119 18.01 -3.64 -6.85
CA ASP A 119 19.03 -4.00 -7.83
C ASP A 119 18.45 -3.99 -9.25
N ALA A 120 17.25 -4.52 -9.45
CA ALA A 120 16.56 -4.41 -10.74
C ALA A 120 16.32 -2.96 -11.17
N GLU A 121 16.05 -2.05 -10.22
CA GLU A 121 15.93 -0.63 -10.54
C GLU A 121 17.25 -0.04 -11.06
N THR A 122 18.37 -0.31 -10.38
CA THR A 122 19.66 0.32 -10.67
C THR A 122 20.39 -0.33 -11.83
N ASP A 123 20.35 -1.65 -11.90
CA ASP A 123 21.24 -2.45 -12.75
C ASP A 123 20.56 -2.89 -14.05
N GLN A 124 19.22 -2.84 -14.11
CA GLN A 124 18.44 -3.31 -15.26
C GLN A 124 17.54 -2.20 -15.82
N PHE A 125 16.60 -1.65 -15.03
CA PHE A 125 15.70 -0.60 -15.52
C PHE A 125 16.43 0.66 -15.99
N ASN A 126 17.36 1.19 -15.19
CA ASN A 126 18.10 2.40 -15.57
C ASN A 126 18.83 2.24 -16.93
N PRO A 127 19.69 1.24 -17.15
CA PRO A 127 20.38 1.09 -18.43
C PRO A 127 19.42 0.77 -19.59
N GLU A 128 18.37 -0.02 -19.37
CA GLU A 128 17.41 -0.32 -20.43
C GLU A 128 16.63 0.93 -20.88
N ILE A 129 16.14 1.73 -19.93
CA ILE A 129 15.45 3.00 -20.22
C ILE A 129 16.40 3.97 -20.94
N GLU A 130 17.67 4.05 -20.54
CA GLU A 130 18.67 4.88 -21.22
C GLU A 130 18.92 4.45 -22.68
N SER A 131 18.79 3.15 -22.96
CA SER A 131 19.00 2.59 -24.30
C SER A 131 17.77 2.62 -25.19
N ALA A 132 16.57 2.63 -24.59
CA ALA A 132 15.30 2.58 -25.28
C ALA A 132 14.87 3.96 -25.81
N SER A 133 13.85 3.99 -26.67
CA SER A 133 13.25 5.23 -27.15
C SER A 133 11.78 5.04 -27.50
N GLY A 134 11.02 6.15 -27.51
CA GLY A 134 9.59 6.11 -27.82
C GLY A 134 8.82 5.26 -26.82
N ASP A 135 7.81 4.55 -27.34
CA ASP A 135 6.86 3.78 -26.54
C ASP A 135 7.53 2.72 -25.65
N ASP A 136 8.67 2.15 -26.08
CA ASP A 136 9.43 1.18 -25.29
C ASP A 136 10.05 1.83 -24.04
N ALA A 137 10.63 3.03 -24.18
CA ALA A 137 11.19 3.77 -23.05
C ALA A 137 10.07 4.21 -22.08
N ASP A 138 8.91 4.57 -22.60
CA ASP A 138 7.75 4.92 -21.79
C ASP A 138 7.23 3.69 -21.02
N ALA A 139 7.11 2.54 -21.67
CA ALA A 139 6.67 1.29 -21.02
C ALA A 139 7.64 0.81 -19.93
N LEU A 140 8.95 0.93 -20.16
CA LEU A 140 9.98 0.62 -19.16
C LEU A 140 9.95 1.59 -17.98
N GLN A 141 9.69 2.89 -18.21
CA GLN A 141 9.51 3.85 -17.13
C GLN A 141 8.29 3.54 -16.26
N VAL A 142 7.18 3.11 -16.88
CA VAL A 142 5.99 2.66 -16.16
C VAL A 142 6.31 1.41 -15.34
N GLY A 143 6.97 0.41 -15.93
CA GLY A 143 7.42 -0.78 -15.21
C GLY A 143 8.34 -0.48 -14.03
N LYS A 144 9.24 0.48 -14.18
CA LYS A 144 10.09 0.97 -13.09
C LYS A 144 9.29 1.61 -11.96
N ILE A 145 8.21 2.34 -12.26
CA ILE A 145 7.32 2.91 -11.24
C ILE A 145 6.64 1.79 -10.44
N LYS A 146 6.11 0.77 -11.11
CA LYS A 146 5.55 -0.41 -10.43
C LYS A 146 6.59 -1.11 -9.55
N ASN A 147 7.82 -1.27 -10.05
CA ASN A 147 8.94 -1.83 -9.27
C ASN A 147 9.28 -0.98 -8.03
N LYS A 148 9.21 0.36 -8.14
CA LYS A 148 9.40 1.25 -6.98
C LYS A 148 8.31 1.06 -5.93
N VAL A 149 7.06 0.87 -6.33
CA VAL A 149 5.96 0.55 -5.41
C VAL A 149 6.26 -0.78 -4.71
N LEU A 150 6.62 -1.83 -5.46
CA LEU A 150 6.99 -3.14 -4.92
C LEU A 150 8.11 -3.06 -3.87
N LYS A 151 9.22 -2.40 -4.21
CA LYS A 151 10.37 -2.21 -3.32
C LYS A 151 9.97 -1.50 -2.02
N LEU A 152 9.28 -0.37 -2.14
CA LEU A 152 8.93 0.46 -0.99
C LEU A 152 7.88 -0.21 -0.10
N THR A 153 6.96 -1.00 -0.67
CA THR A 153 6.03 -1.83 0.11
C THR A 153 6.80 -2.84 0.96
N GLY A 154 7.75 -3.58 0.37
CA GLY A 154 8.61 -4.50 1.12
C GLY A 154 9.42 -3.80 2.22
N GLU A 155 10.01 -2.64 1.93
CA GLU A 155 10.73 -1.82 2.90
C GLU A 155 9.82 -1.37 4.07
N THR A 156 8.63 -0.86 3.78
CA THR A 156 7.68 -0.44 4.83
C THR A 156 7.20 -1.63 5.66
N MET A 157 7.06 -2.82 5.06
CA MET A 157 6.68 -4.03 5.79
C MET A 157 7.77 -4.46 6.80
N VAL A 158 9.04 -4.45 6.39
CA VAL A 158 10.16 -4.72 7.30
C VAL A 158 10.18 -3.73 8.46
N LEU A 159 9.95 -2.44 8.20
CA LEU A 159 9.89 -1.42 9.25
C LEU A 159 8.71 -1.68 10.21
N LYS A 160 7.52 -2.02 9.70
CA LYS A 160 6.35 -2.36 10.52
C LYS A 160 6.61 -3.57 11.42
N ILE A 161 7.26 -4.61 10.90
CA ILE A 161 7.66 -5.79 11.70
C ILE A 161 8.64 -5.39 12.81
N LYS A 162 9.70 -4.65 12.46
CA LYS A 162 10.72 -4.20 13.43
C LYS A 162 10.13 -3.31 14.52
N ILE A 163 9.19 -2.43 14.18
CA ILE A 163 8.45 -1.62 15.16
C ILE A 163 7.67 -2.53 16.10
N ALA A 164 6.87 -3.45 15.58
CA ALA A 164 6.07 -4.36 16.42
C ALA A 164 6.92 -5.22 17.36
N GLN A 165 8.06 -5.74 16.87
CA GLN A 165 9.02 -6.49 17.69
C GLN A 165 9.63 -5.62 18.80
N ALA A 166 10.05 -4.39 18.48
CA ALA A 166 10.61 -3.45 19.45
C ALA A 166 9.58 -3.01 20.50
N GLU A 167 8.35 -2.71 20.11
CA GLU A 167 7.24 -2.40 21.03
C GLU A 167 6.97 -3.56 21.99
N ALA A 168 6.95 -4.81 21.49
CA ALA A 168 6.76 -6.00 22.31
C ALA A 168 7.91 -6.24 23.30
N ALA A 169 9.13 -5.83 22.94
CA ALA A 169 10.30 -5.85 23.82
C ALA A 169 10.34 -4.68 24.83
N GLY A 170 9.53 -3.63 24.60
CA GLY A 170 9.55 -2.40 25.40
C GLY A 170 10.68 -1.43 25.02
N ASP A 171 11.21 -1.54 23.80
CA ASP A 171 12.25 -0.69 23.24
C ASP A 171 11.67 0.60 22.62
N ASP A 172 12.52 1.63 22.46
CA ASP A 172 12.14 2.87 21.76
C ASP A 172 12.06 2.66 20.25
N THR A 173 10.98 3.14 19.64
CA THR A 173 10.69 2.98 18.21
C THR A 173 10.78 4.28 17.41
N SER A 174 11.08 5.41 18.06
CA SER A 174 11.04 6.75 17.47
C SER A 174 11.79 6.87 16.13
N ASP A 175 12.97 6.26 16.02
CA ASP A 175 13.78 6.24 14.79
C ASP A 175 13.17 5.36 13.69
N LEU A 176 12.57 4.22 14.06
CA LEU A 176 11.91 3.31 13.13
C LEU A 176 10.62 3.93 12.58
N GLU A 177 9.83 4.58 13.45
CA GLU A 177 8.61 5.29 13.05
C GLU A 177 8.91 6.46 12.12
N SER A 178 9.99 7.22 12.40
CA SER A 178 10.43 8.31 11.54
C SER A 178 10.81 7.81 10.14
N LYS A 179 11.59 6.71 10.07
CA LYS A 179 11.93 6.06 8.79
C LYS A 179 10.68 5.54 8.08
N LEU A 180 9.75 4.90 8.80
CA LEU A 180 8.51 4.41 8.21
C LEU A 180 7.71 5.55 7.59
N ALA A 181 7.61 6.70 8.24
CA ALA A 181 6.92 7.87 7.70
C ALA A 181 7.61 8.42 6.42
N GLU A 182 8.94 8.44 6.40
CA GLU A 182 9.72 8.85 5.22
C GLU A 182 9.50 7.89 4.04
N GLU A 183 9.60 6.58 4.27
CA GLU A 183 9.42 5.58 3.21
C GLU A 183 7.96 5.49 2.76
N GLN A 184 6.98 5.64 3.66
CA GLN A 184 5.57 5.69 3.30
C GLN A 184 5.28 6.87 2.38
N LYS A 185 5.89 8.05 2.61
CA LYS A 185 5.72 9.19 1.71
C LYS A 185 6.27 8.92 0.30
N LYS A 186 7.39 8.21 0.19
CA LYS A 186 7.92 7.78 -1.12
C LYS A 186 6.99 6.77 -1.77
N LEU A 187 6.48 5.80 -1.01
CA LEU A 187 5.53 4.80 -1.48
C LEU A 187 4.27 5.48 -2.03
N ASP A 188 3.64 6.35 -1.26
CA ASP A 188 2.44 7.11 -1.66
C ASP A 188 2.67 7.92 -2.95
N THR A 189 3.86 8.51 -3.09
CA THR A 189 4.23 9.27 -4.30
C THR A 189 4.28 8.37 -5.54
N ASN A 190 4.84 7.16 -5.41
CA ASN A 190 4.94 6.22 -6.52
C ASN A 190 3.59 5.57 -6.83
N ILE A 191 2.78 5.24 -5.81
CA ILE A 191 1.39 4.78 -5.99
C ILE A 191 0.59 5.83 -6.76
N ALA A 192 0.65 7.10 -6.34
CA ALA A 192 -0.05 8.17 -7.04
C ALA A 192 0.48 8.41 -8.46
N THR A 193 1.72 8.01 -8.76
CA THR A 193 2.29 8.10 -10.11
C THR A 193 1.81 6.93 -10.96
N ASP A 194 1.81 5.70 -10.44
CA ASP A 194 1.22 4.53 -11.09
C ASP A 194 -0.26 4.74 -11.44
N GLN A 195 -1.05 5.22 -10.48
CA GLN A 195 -2.47 5.54 -10.67
C GLN A 195 -2.72 6.60 -11.76
N LYS A 196 -1.82 7.58 -11.90
CA LYS A 196 -1.92 8.58 -12.98
C LYS A 196 -1.59 7.98 -14.35
N SER A 197 -0.78 6.94 -14.38
CA SER A 197 -0.42 6.18 -15.57
C SER A 197 -1.43 5.04 -15.86
N ALA A 198 -2.57 5.00 -15.17
CA ALA A 198 -3.54 3.92 -15.31
C ALA A 198 -3.90 3.63 -16.77
N GLY A 199 -3.77 2.36 -17.17
CA GLY A 199 -4.01 1.88 -18.53
C GLY A 199 -2.84 2.08 -19.51
N ALA A 200 -1.74 2.71 -19.10
CA ALA A 200 -0.50 2.70 -19.87
C ALA A 200 0.15 1.31 -19.84
N THR A 201 0.80 0.93 -20.95
CA THR A 201 1.61 -0.28 -21.02
C THR A 201 2.75 -0.20 -20.01
N SER A 202 2.99 -1.32 -19.32
CA SER A 202 4.07 -1.50 -18.37
C SER A 202 4.91 -2.69 -18.78
N GLN A 203 6.23 -2.55 -18.73
CA GLN A 203 7.18 -3.57 -19.17
C GLN A 203 8.24 -3.83 -18.10
N SER A 204 8.52 -5.11 -17.81
CA SER A 204 9.62 -5.54 -16.95
C SER A 204 10.95 -5.63 -17.70
N VAL A 205 12.00 -6.02 -16.98
CA VAL A 205 13.39 -6.13 -17.46
C VAL A 205 13.95 -7.56 -17.34
N VAL A 206 13.09 -8.55 -17.08
CA VAL A 206 13.45 -9.96 -16.85
C VAL A 206 12.53 -10.93 -17.58
#